data_AF-A0A7S2SXD2-F1
#
_entry.id   AF-A0A7S2SXD2-F1
#
_cell.length_a   1.000
_cell.length_b   1.000
_cell.length_c   1.000
_cell.angle_alpha   90.00
_cell.angle_beta   90.00
_cell.angle_gamma   90.00
#
_symmetry.space_group_name_H-M   'P 1'
#
loop_
_entity.id
_entity.type
_entity.pdbx_description
1 polymer ?
#
loop_
_entity_poly.entity_id
_entity_poly.type
_entity_poly.pdbx_seq_one_letter_code
_entity_poly.pdbx_strand_id
1 'polypeptide(L)'
;EGYVVRARWGAPAEKSGGEHRTPIHEDYEEEVGEVGTEVALRTPHPPLLCTGFGGSVALGPAKDLFEWGEEGSGCMAGCPLLNEYDESTKTPGLFLSGPAVRHDKHVFCFVYKFRQRFGVVAEVIARGLGFYTDDTIQRCRQMNMFLDDFECCKGACGEAC
;
A
#
# COMPACT_ATOMS: atom_id res chain seq x y z
N GLU A 1 18.18 -6.10 -34.17
CA GLU A 1 17.37 -6.83 -33.17
C GLU A 1 16.54 -5.81 -32.39
N GLY A 2 15.38 -6.18 -31.88
CA GLY A 2 14.47 -5.28 -31.17
C GLY A 2 13.47 -6.05 -30.33
N TYR A 3 12.69 -5.35 -29.52
CA TYR A 3 11.72 -5.94 -28.60
C TYR A 3 10.30 -5.75 -29.10
N VAL A 4 9.46 -6.76 -28.88
CA VAL A 4 8.01 -6.69 -29.09
C VAL A 4 7.34 -6.74 -27.73
N VAL A 5 6.68 -5.65 -27.34
CA VAL A 5 5.87 -5.57 -26.13
C VAL A 5 4.44 -5.91 -26.50
N ARG A 6 3.86 -6.91 -25.84
CA ARG A 6 2.45 -7.27 -26.01
C ARG A 6 1.67 -6.84 -24.77
N ALA A 7 0.55 -6.18 -25.00
CA ALA A 7 -0.37 -5.77 -23.96
C ALA A 7 -1.80 -6.13 -24.36
N ARG A 8 -2.70 -6.19 -23.39
CA ARG A 8 -4.13 -6.37 -23.59
C ARG A 8 -4.87 -5.27 -22.87
N TRP A 9 -5.81 -4.61 -23.54
CA TRP A 9 -6.63 -3.58 -22.92
C TRP A 9 -7.46 -4.18 -21.78
N GLY A 10 -7.27 -3.66 -20.56
CA GLY A 10 -8.09 -3.98 -19.40
C GLY A 10 -9.35 -3.12 -19.33
N ALA A 11 -10.17 -3.34 -18.31
CA ALA A 11 -11.29 -2.44 -18.03
C ALA A 11 -10.78 -0.99 -17.84
N PRO A 12 -11.50 0.03 -18.34
CA PRO A 12 -11.14 1.43 -18.12
C PRO A 12 -11.02 1.72 -16.62
N ALA A 13 -9.92 2.35 -16.22
CA ALA A 13 -9.76 2.84 -14.86
C ALA A 13 -10.24 4.30 -14.81
N GLU A 14 -11.29 4.57 -14.04
CA GLU A 14 -11.68 5.96 -13.74
C GLU A 14 -10.61 6.59 -12.85
N LYS A 15 -9.87 7.56 -13.38
CA LYS A 15 -8.95 8.39 -12.61
C LYS A 15 -9.68 9.66 -12.24
N SER A 16 -10.29 9.73 -11.05
CA SER A 16 -10.71 11.02 -10.52
C SER A 16 -9.44 11.86 -10.30
N GLY A 17 -9.34 12.99 -11.00
CA GLY A 17 -8.27 13.94 -10.73
C GLY A 17 -8.29 14.33 -9.25
N GLY A 18 -7.14 14.41 -8.61
CA GLY A 18 -7.08 14.90 -7.23
C GLY A 18 -7.56 16.36 -7.16
N GLU A 19 -8.15 16.78 -6.05
CA GLU A 19 -8.70 18.13 -5.82
C GLU A 19 -7.75 19.27 -6.24
N HIS A 20 -6.44 19.04 -6.11
CA HIS A 20 -5.39 20.01 -6.43
C HIS A 20 -4.62 19.70 -7.72
N ARG A 21 -5.15 18.82 -8.58
CA ARG A 21 -4.55 18.49 -9.87
C ARG A 21 -5.28 19.25 -10.98
N THR A 22 -4.68 20.33 -11.45
CA THR A 22 -5.11 20.97 -12.71
C THR A 22 -4.39 20.27 -13.87
N PRO A 23 -5.13 19.73 -14.85
CA PRO A 23 -4.52 19.22 -16.08
C PRO A 23 -3.70 20.31 -16.78
N ILE A 24 -2.49 19.97 -17.23
CA ILE A 24 -1.63 20.90 -17.99
C ILE A 24 -2.13 21.05 -19.44
N HIS A 25 -2.84 20.04 -19.95
CA HIS A 25 -3.46 20.04 -21.27
C HIS A 25 -4.91 19.56 -21.15
N GLU A 26 -5.86 20.34 -21.66
CA GLU A 26 -7.28 19.98 -21.72
C GLU A 26 -7.58 18.98 -22.85
N ASP A 27 -6.71 18.90 -23.87
CA ASP A 27 -6.94 18.16 -25.12
C ASP A 27 -6.23 16.79 -25.18
N TYR A 28 -5.79 16.23 -24.04
CA TYR A 28 -5.17 14.90 -24.05
C TYR A 28 -6.25 13.81 -24.09
N GLU A 29 -6.63 13.39 -25.28
CA GLU A 29 -7.42 12.17 -25.47
C GLU A 29 -6.50 10.95 -25.22
N GLU A 30 -6.71 10.26 -24.10
CA GLU A 30 -6.08 8.97 -23.86
C GLU A 30 -6.64 8.00 -24.92
N GLU A 31 -5.80 7.48 -25.83
CA GLU A 31 -6.23 6.43 -26.76
C GLU A 31 -6.62 5.20 -25.93
N VAL A 32 -7.92 4.92 -25.85
CA VAL A 32 -8.45 3.75 -25.15
C VAL A 32 -8.90 2.73 -26.19
N GLY A 33 -8.28 1.54 -26.19
CA GLY A 33 -8.72 0.44 -27.04
C GLY A 33 -9.90 -0.33 -26.43
N GLU A 34 -10.56 -1.13 -27.27
CA GLU A 34 -11.61 -2.04 -26.80
C GLU A 34 -11.04 -3.09 -25.82
N VAL A 35 -11.71 -3.29 -24.68
CA VAL A 35 -11.32 -4.25 -23.65
C VAL A 35 -11.10 -5.64 -24.27
N GLY A 36 -9.98 -6.27 -23.92
CA GLY A 36 -9.59 -7.58 -24.45
C GLY A 36 -8.80 -7.53 -25.75
N THR A 37 -8.74 -6.39 -26.44
CA THR A 37 -7.93 -6.23 -27.66
C THR A 37 -6.45 -6.27 -27.31
N GLU A 38 -5.67 -7.02 -28.10
CA GLU A 38 -4.22 -7.09 -27.96
C GLU A 38 -3.52 -6.01 -28.78
N VAL A 39 -2.52 -5.37 -28.18
CA VAL A 39 -1.65 -4.39 -28.84
C VAL A 39 -0.22 -4.92 -28.83
N ALA A 40 0.47 -4.76 -29.95
CA ALA A 40 1.88 -5.09 -30.10
C ALA A 40 2.68 -3.84 -30.46
N LEU A 41 3.56 -3.40 -29.55
CA LEU A 41 4.47 -2.28 -29.77
C LEU A 41 5.86 -2.81 -30.09
N ARG A 42 6.54 -2.18 -31.06
CA ARG A 42 7.91 -2.52 -31.45
C ARG A 42 8.84 -1.39 -31.03
N THR A 43 9.92 -1.74 -30.34
CA THR A 43 10.95 -0.79 -29.93
C THR A 43 12.35 -1.34 -30.21
N PRO A 44 13.29 -0.52 -30.68
CA PRO A 44 14.68 -0.93 -30.80
C PRO A 44 15.41 -1.05 -29.45
N HIS A 45 14.85 -0.49 -28.36
CA HIS A 45 15.46 -0.47 -27.02
C HIS A 45 14.71 -1.37 -26.03
N PRO A 46 15.39 -1.94 -25.02
CA PRO A 46 14.73 -2.70 -23.95
C PRO A 46 13.63 -1.86 -23.28
N PRO A 47 12.42 -2.42 -23.09
CA PRO A 47 11.34 -1.70 -22.44
C PRO A 47 11.62 -1.46 -20.95
N LEU A 48 11.19 -0.32 -20.43
CA LEU A 48 11.24 -0.01 -18.99
C LEU A 48 9.92 -0.43 -18.34
N LEU A 49 9.99 -1.35 -17.39
CA LEU A 49 8.83 -1.82 -16.63
C LEU A 49 8.72 -1.08 -15.30
N CYS A 50 7.78 -0.13 -15.22
CA CYS A 50 7.49 0.65 -14.01
C CYS A 50 6.28 0.09 -13.24
N THR A 51 6.18 -1.23 -13.10
CA THR A 51 5.00 -1.93 -12.56
C THR A 51 5.02 -2.10 -11.03
N GLY A 52 5.99 -1.52 -10.33
CA GLY A 52 6.14 -1.65 -8.88
C GLY A 52 6.71 -3.01 -8.45
N PHE A 53 6.34 -3.46 -7.26
CA PHE A 53 6.85 -4.67 -6.60
C PHE A 53 5.71 -5.55 -6.11
N GLY A 54 5.86 -6.89 -6.20
CA GLY A 54 4.88 -7.84 -5.66
C GLY A 54 4.88 -8.00 -4.13
N GLY A 55 5.83 -7.38 -3.42
CA GLY A 55 5.92 -7.39 -1.96
C GLY A 55 6.51 -8.68 -1.37
N SER A 56 7.41 -8.54 -0.40
CA SER A 56 8.08 -9.68 0.26
C SER A 56 7.14 -10.50 1.14
N VAL A 57 6.03 -9.93 1.62
CA VAL A 57 5.04 -10.67 2.41
C VAL A 57 4.26 -11.64 1.53
N ALA A 58 3.82 -11.21 0.35
CA ALA A 58 2.99 -12.02 -0.55
C ALA A 58 3.80 -13.07 -1.33
N LEU A 59 5.06 -12.75 -1.66
CA LEU A 59 5.94 -13.62 -2.45
C LEU A 59 7.00 -14.36 -1.63
N GLY A 60 7.12 -14.06 -0.34
CA GLY A 60 8.17 -14.58 0.52
C GLY A 60 7.72 -15.67 1.49
N PRO A 61 8.62 -16.11 2.38
CA PRO A 61 8.38 -17.23 3.29
C PRO A 61 7.30 -16.94 4.34
N ALA A 62 6.96 -15.68 4.58
CA ALA A 62 5.95 -15.28 5.54
C ALA A 62 4.51 -15.35 4.99
N LYS A 63 4.32 -15.64 3.70
CA LYS A 63 3.02 -15.61 3.01
C LYS A 63 1.93 -16.38 3.76
N ASP A 64 2.25 -17.61 4.15
CA ASP A 64 1.31 -18.52 4.78
C ASP A 64 1.06 -18.20 6.26
N LEU A 65 1.73 -17.19 6.81
CA LEU A 65 1.53 -16.71 8.19
C LEU A 65 0.51 -15.56 8.28
N PHE A 66 -0.06 -15.13 7.16
CA PHE A 66 -1.11 -14.10 7.09
C PHE A 66 -2.39 -14.65 6.47
N GLU A 67 -3.52 -14.12 6.90
CA GLU A 67 -4.75 -14.09 6.10
C GLU A 67 -4.66 -12.93 5.11
N TRP A 68 -5.41 -13.02 4.02
CA TRP A 68 -5.33 -12.09 2.90
C TRP A 68 -6.71 -11.54 2.61
N GLY A 69 -6.79 -10.24 2.33
CA GLY A 69 -8.02 -9.61 1.85
C GLY A 69 -8.45 -10.22 0.52
N GLU A 70 -9.76 -10.21 0.28
CA GLU A 70 -10.35 -10.75 -0.94
C GLU A 70 -9.73 -10.16 -2.20
N GLU A 71 -9.72 -10.94 -3.28
CA GLU A 71 -9.31 -10.46 -4.60
C GLU A 71 -10.34 -9.44 -5.11
N GLY A 72 -9.89 -8.31 -5.64
CA GLY A 72 -10.79 -7.26 -6.13
C GLY A 72 -10.12 -5.91 -6.33
N SER A 73 -10.94 -4.87 -6.49
CA SER A 73 -10.49 -3.47 -6.50
C SER A 73 -10.70 -2.84 -5.13
N GLY A 74 -9.67 -2.19 -4.61
CA GLY A 74 -9.73 -1.51 -3.31
C GLY A 74 -8.40 -1.59 -2.57
N CYS A 75 -8.24 -0.71 -1.58
CA CYS A 75 -6.97 -0.56 -0.85
C CYS A 75 -6.51 -1.83 -0.13
N MET A 76 -7.43 -2.71 0.23
CA MET A 76 -7.17 -3.94 0.98
C MET A 76 -7.08 -5.19 0.11
N ALA A 77 -7.38 -5.10 -1.20
CA ALA A 77 -7.39 -6.26 -2.07
C ALA A 77 -5.99 -6.89 -2.16
N GLY A 78 -5.90 -8.20 -1.91
CA GLY A 78 -4.64 -8.95 -1.91
C GLY A 78 -3.61 -8.48 -0.88
N CYS A 79 -4.03 -7.77 0.17
CA CYS A 79 -3.15 -7.29 1.24
C CYS A 79 -3.26 -8.18 2.49
N PRO A 80 -2.20 -8.29 3.31
CA PRO A 80 -2.26 -9.05 4.55
C PRO A 80 -3.27 -8.40 5.50
N LEU A 81 -4.14 -9.22 6.08
CA LEU A 81 -5.09 -8.77 7.10
C LEU A 81 -4.37 -8.65 8.45
N LEU A 82 -4.51 -7.47 9.06
CA LEU A 82 -3.87 -7.11 10.31
C LEU A 82 -4.90 -6.60 11.31
N ASN A 83 -4.66 -6.80 12.60
CA ASN A 83 -5.40 -6.09 13.64
C ASN A 83 -4.91 -4.63 13.80
N GLU A 84 -5.56 -3.87 14.67
CA GLU A 84 -5.23 -2.46 14.96
C GLU A 84 -3.79 -2.20 15.46
N TYR A 85 -3.01 -3.24 15.75
CA TYR A 85 -1.62 -3.18 16.20
C TYR A 85 -0.61 -3.65 15.14
N ASP A 86 -1.05 -3.83 13.90
CA ASP A 86 -0.27 -4.41 12.79
C ASP A 86 0.13 -5.89 13.00
N GLU A 87 -0.59 -6.62 13.84
CA GLU A 87 -0.39 -8.06 14.05
C GLU A 87 -1.18 -8.87 13.02
N SER A 88 -0.63 -9.99 12.57
CA SER A 88 -1.34 -10.96 11.74
C SER A 88 -2.62 -11.44 12.44
N THR A 89 -3.75 -11.42 11.72
CA THR A 89 -5.01 -12.03 12.20
C THR A 89 -4.94 -13.56 12.26
N LYS A 90 -3.96 -14.16 11.58
CA LYS A 90 -3.76 -15.62 11.49
C LYS A 90 -2.75 -16.16 12.50
N THR A 91 -1.65 -15.45 12.69
CA THR A 91 -0.49 -15.94 13.45
C THR A 91 -0.20 -15.00 14.62
N PRO A 92 -0.63 -15.33 15.86
CA PRO A 92 -0.36 -14.51 17.04
C PRO A 92 1.14 -14.30 17.27
N GLY A 93 1.52 -13.09 17.67
CA GLY A 93 2.90 -12.66 17.90
C GLY A 93 3.68 -12.33 16.62
N LEU A 94 3.08 -12.43 15.44
CA LEU A 94 3.67 -11.99 14.18
C LEU A 94 3.16 -10.61 13.79
N PHE A 95 4.06 -9.63 13.72
CA PHE A 95 3.75 -8.26 13.37
C PHE A 95 4.30 -7.90 11.99
N LEU A 96 3.56 -7.10 11.23
CA LEU A 96 4.01 -6.52 9.97
C LEU A 96 4.36 -5.05 10.17
N SER A 97 5.46 -4.61 9.59
CA SER A 97 5.84 -3.20 9.62
C SER A 97 6.43 -2.75 8.30
N GLY A 98 6.18 -1.49 7.93
CA GLY A 98 6.70 -0.88 6.70
C GLY A 98 5.63 -0.61 5.65
N PRO A 99 6.02 -0.42 4.37
CA PRO A 99 5.14 0.10 3.32
C PRO A 99 4.06 -0.88 2.86
N ALA A 100 4.11 -2.13 3.32
CA ALA A 100 3.09 -3.15 3.05
C ALA A 100 1.89 -3.10 4.03
N VAL A 101 1.99 -2.32 5.12
CA VAL A 101 0.90 -2.16 6.09
C VAL A 101 -0.24 -1.35 5.45
N ARG A 102 -1.46 -1.85 5.62
CA ARG A 102 -2.69 -1.20 5.18
C ARG A 102 -3.79 -1.37 6.21
N HIS A 103 -4.59 -0.33 6.41
CA HIS A 103 -5.74 -0.30 7.30
C HIS A 103 -6.89 0.41 6.60
N ASP A 104 -7.93 -0.30 6.18
CA ASP A 104 -9.06 0.25 5.41
C ASP A 104 -8.61 1.15 4.24
N LYS A 105 -8.78 2.48 4.38
CA LYS A 105 -8.42 3.50 3.38
C LYS A 105 -6.99 4.04 3.57
N HIS A 106 -6.27 3.58 4.59
CA HIS A 106 -4.94 4.05 4.93
C HIS A 106 -3.87 3.15 4.31
N VAL A 107 -3.14 3.73 3.37
CA VAL A 107 -1.98 3.11 2.73
C VAL A 107 -0.71 3.74 3.29
N PHE A 108 0.14 2.92 3.92
CA PHE A 108 1.36 3.37 4.58
C PHE A 108 2.59 3.33 3.67
N CYS A 109 2.44 3.57 2.36
CA CYS A 109 3.52 3.41 1.38
C CYS A 109 4.67 4.44 1.46
N PHE A 110 4.53 5.48 2.29
CA PHE A 110 5.56 6.49 2.51
C PHE A 110 6.22 6.34 3.88
N VAL A 111 7.53 6.58 3.93
CA VAL A 111 8.35 6.49 5.15
C VAL A 111 7.75 7.28 6.31
N TYR A 112 7.31 8.50 6.06
CA TYR A 112 6.75 9.34 7.12
C TYR A 112 5.41 8.82 7.67
N LYS A 113 4.70 7.95 6.91
CA LYS A 113 3.47 7.28 7.34
C LYS A 113 3.80 6.00 8.12
N PHE A 114 4.44 5.00 7.49
CA PHE A 114 4.65 3.71 8.15
C PHE A 114 5.51 3.81 9.41
N ARG A 115 6.44 4.78 9.48
CA ARG A 115 7.27 4.96 10.68
C ARG A 115 6.46 5.32 11.93
N GLN A 116 5.25 5.86 11.76
CA GLN A 116 4.37 6.20 12.88
C GLN A 116 3.77 4.96 13.55
N ARG A 117 3.85 3.81 12.88
CA ARG A 117 3.37 2.52 13.39
C ARG A 117 4.41 1.73 14.17
N PHE A 118 5.69 2.07 14.06
CA PHE A 118 6.77 1.39 14.80
C PHE A 118 6.54 1.42 16.32
N GLY A 119 6.09 2.56 16.84
CA GLY A 119 5.78 2.70 18.26
C GLY A 119 4.63 1.81 18.71
N VAL A 120 3.60 1.63 17.86
CA VAL A 120 2.42 0.81 18.15
C VAL A 120 2.81 -0.67 18.29
N VAL A 121 3.56 -1.20 17.33
CA VAL A 121 4.06 -2.58 17.39
C VAL A 121 4.98 -2.78 18.60
N ALA A 122 5.90 -1.84 18.84
CA ALA A 122 6.85 -1.93 19.95
C ALA A 122 6.15 -1.90 21.32
N GLU A 123 5.09 -1.09 21.47
CA GLU A 123 4.29 -1.03 22.69
C GLU A 123 3.66 -2.40 23.00
N VAL A 124 3.01 -3.03 22.02
CA VAL A 124 2.33 -4.31 22.22
C VAL A 124 3.31 -5.40 22.63
N ILE A 125 4.47 -5.48 21.96
CA ILE A 125 5.52 -6.44 22.31
C ILE A 125 6.05 -6.18 23.73
N ALA A 126 6.38 -4.92 24.05
CA ALA A 126 6.94 -4.56 25.34
C ALA A 126 5.95 -4.82 26.50
N ARG A 127 4.68 -4.46 26.34
CA ARG A 127 3.62 -4.75 27.32
C ARG A 127 3.38 -6.25 27.47
N GLY A 128 3.39 -7.01 26.37
CA GLY A 128 3.28 -8.47 26.39
C GLY A 128 4.42 -9.15 27.17
N LEU A 129 5.60 -8.52 27.20
CA LEU A 129 6.76 -8.95 28.00
C LEU A 129 6.78 -8.36 29.43
N GLY A 130 5.78 -7.59 29.82
CA GLY A 130 5.68 -6.98 31.15
C GLY A 130 6.51 -5.71 31.36
N PHE A 131 6.96 -5.06 30.28
CA PHE A 131 7.68 -3.79 30.36
C PHE A 131 6.74 -2.58 30.40
N TYR A 132 7.15 -1.55 31.13
CA TYR A 132 6.49 -0.25 31.17
C TYR A 132 6.83 0.57 29.93
N THR A 133 5.82 1.22 29.32
CA THR A 133 5.97 1.87 28.00
C THR A 133 5.54 3.34 27.94
N ASP A 134 4.84 3.88 28.94
CA ASP A 134 4.13 5.17 28.79
C ASP A 134 5.06 6.34 28.47
N ASP A 135 6.23 6.44 29.12
CA ASP A 135 7.22 7.49 28.85
C ASP A 135 7.72 7.46 27.39
N THR A 136 7.88 6.27 26.83
CA THR A 136 8.34 6.10 25.44
C THR A 136 7.22 6.43 24.47
N ILE A 137 5.99 6.00 24.75
CA ILE A 137 4.81 6.35 23.95
C ILE A 137 4.62 7.86 23.90
N GLN A 138 4.74 8.55 25.05
CA GLN A 138 4.61 10.00 25.10
C GLN A 138 5.65 10.70 24.22
N ARG A 139 6.90 10.24 24.24
CA ARG A 139 7.96 10.77 23.36
C ARG A 139 7.66 10.49 21.88
N CYS A 140 7.22 9.29 21.54
CA CYS A 140 6.84 8.95 20.17
C CYS A 140 5.69 9.84 19.67
N ARG A 141 4.68 10.12 20.51
CA ARG A 141 3.59 11.06 20.19
C ARG A 141 4.11 12.47 19.93
N GLN A 142 5.00 12.98 20.78
CA GLN A 142 5.63 14.31 20.60
C GLN A 142 6.40 14.45 19.28
N MET A 143 6.92 13.33 18.74
CA MET A 143 7.63 13.30 17.46
C MET A 143 6.73 12.99 16.25
N ASN A 144 5.41 12.89 16.43
CA ASN A 144 4.47 12.40 15.41
C ASN A 144 4.87 11.01 14.88
N MET A 145 5.33 10.12 15.75
CA MET A 145 5.79 8.76 15.45
C MET A 145 4.96 7.67 16.17
N PHE A 146 3.73 8.02 16.57
CA PHE A 146 2.80 7.10 17.22
C PHE A 146 1.40 7.37 16.69
N LEU A 147 0.98 6.60 15.69
CA LEU A 147 -0.35 6.69 15.08
C LEU A 147 -1.13 5.44 15.42
N ASP A 148 -2.00 5.54 16.42
CA ASP A 148 -2.88 4.47 16.92
C ASP A 148 -4.37 4.80 16.71
N ASP A 149 -4.69 6.01 16.27
CA ASP A 149 -6.04 6.45 15.90
C ASP A 149 -6.06 6.89 14.44
N PHE A 150 -6.89 6.22 13.63
CA PHE A 150 -7.04 6.47 12.20
C PHE A 150 -8.07 7.55 11.88
N GLU A 151 -8.92 7.96 12.84
CA GLU A 151 -9.97 8.97 12.62
C GLU A 151 -9.40 10.36 12.28
N CYS A 152 -8.19 10.66 12.77
CA CYS A 152 -7.49 11.93 12.57
C CYS A 152 -6.98 12.12 11.12
N CYS A 153 -6.87 11.04 10.33
CA CYS A 153 -6.13 11.06 9.05
C CYS A 153 -6.96 11.44 7.82
N LYS A 154 -8.13 12.08 7.98
CA LYS A 154 -9.11 12.36 6.90
C LYS A 154 -8.59 13.23 5.74
N GLY A 155 -7.40 13.84 5.83
CA GLY A 155 -6.83 14.70 4.78
C GLY A 155 -5.42 14.34 4.29
N ALA A 156 -4.81 13.24 4.75
CA ALA A 156 -3.41 12.89 4.41
C ALA A 156 -3.26 11.67 3.47
N CYS A 157 -4.37 11.03 3.10
CA CYS A 157 -4.41 10.00 2.07
C CYS A 157 -5.03 10.60 0.81
N GLY A 158 -4.28 10.61 -0.29
CA GLY A 158 -4.93 10.65 -1.59
C GLY A 158 -5.83 9.42 -1.68
N GLU A 159 -7.09 9.61 -2.05
CA GLU A 159 -8.12 8.58 -2.19
C GLU A 159 -7.83 7.58 -3.34
N ALA A 160 -6.59 7.47 -3.79
CA ALA A 160 -6.22 6.64 -4.92
C ALA A 160 -5.84 5.23 -4.45
N CYS A 161 -6.89 4.42 -4.30
CA CYS A 161 -6.88 3.02 -4.69
C CYS A 161 -7.74 2.93 -5.96
#